data_AF-A0A2M8XVB3-F1
#
_entry.id   AF-A0A2M8XVB3-F1
#
_cell.length_a   1.000
_cell.length_b   1.000
_cell.length_c   1.000
_cell.angle_alpha   90.00
_cell.angle_beta   90.00
_cell.angle_gamma   90.00
#
_symmetry.space_group_name_H-M   'P 1'
#
loop_
_entity.id
_entity.type
_entity.pdbx_description
1 polymer ?
#
loop_
_entity_poly.entity_id
_entity_poly.type
_entity_poly.pdbx_seq_one_letter_code
_entity_poly.pdbx_strand_id
1 'polypeptide(L)'
;MIKKHITPVNVIIYLWIFMLVFISKEYSEYYRYFLYLSIPLLIPFMIFNLIKQRREDQLNGTAMFKSSIYRMLIISVILIVFFFITEQNHM
;
A
#
# COMPACT_ATOMS: atom_id res chain seq x y z
N MET A 1 22.81 -14.03 6.25
CA MET A 1 21.63 -13.39 6.90
C MET A 1 20.82 -12.48 5.95
N ILE A 2 20.88 -12.68 4.62
CA ILE A 2 20.18 -11.86 3.60
C ILE A 2 18.82 -12.46 3.16
N LYS A 3 18.61 -13.76 3.38
CA LYS A 3 17.44 -14.50 2.87
C LYS A 3 16.10 -14.13 3.53
N LYS A 4 16.11 -13.42 4.67
CA LYS A 4 14.87 -13.11 5.43
C LYS A 4 14.13 -11.86 4.92
N HIS A 5 14.76 -11.05 4.06
CA HIS A 5 14.15 -9.84 3.51
C HIS A 5 13.61 -10.03 2.08
N ILE A 6 14.01 -11.12 1.42
CA ILE A 6 13.50 -11.53 0.10
C ILE A 6 12.28 -12.42 0.35
N THR A 7 11.16 -11.79 0.72
CA THR A 7 9.86 -12.45 0.66
C THR A 7 9.28 -12.23 -0.75
N PRO A 8 8.48 -13.17 -1.28
CA PRO A 8 7.84 -13.00 -2.59
C PRO A 8 7.05 -11.69 -2.68
N VAL A 9 6.42 -11.29 -1.58
CA VAL A 9 5.68 -10.03 -1.47
C VAL A 9 6.60 -8.83 -1.65
N ASN A 10 7.76 -8.80 -0.97
CA ASN A 10 8.70 -7.70 -1.10
C ASN A 10 9.25 -7.61 -2.53
N VAL A 11 9.55 -8.74 -3.18
CA VAL A 11 10.01 -8.77 -4.57
C VAL A 11 8.97 -8.16 -5.51
N ILE A 12 7.70 -8.51 -5.34
CA ILE A 12 6.60 -7.95 -6.13
C ILE A 12 6.52 -6.43 -5.93
N ILE A 13 6.61 -5.95 -4.68
CA ILE A 13 6.57 -4.51 -4.37
C ILE A 13 7.74 -3.78 -5.01
N TYR A 14 8.97 -4.30 -4.91
CA TYR A 14 10.14 -3.67 -5.52
C TYR A 14 10.04 -3.62 -7.04
N LEU A 15 9.54 -4.68 -7.66
CA LEU A 15 9.35 -4.74 -9.11
C LEU A 15 8.26 -3.76 -9.56
N TRP A 16 7.21 -3.58 -8.76
CA TRP A 16 6.16 -2.59 -9.00
C TRP A 16 6.69 -1.15 -8.94
N ILE A 17 7.50 -0.83 -7.92
CA ILE A 17 8.14 0.49 -7.77
C ILE A 17 9.08 0.76 -8.95
N PHE A 18 9.87 -0.23 -9.35
CA PHE A 18 10.78 -0.10 -10.49
C PHE A 18 10.02 0.18 -11.79
N MET A 19 8.92 -0.54 -12.01
CA MET A 19 8.04 -0.35 -13.17
C MET A 19 7.43 1.06 -13.17
N LEU A 20 7.01 1.56 -12.01
CA LEU A 20 6.48 2.92 -11.85
C LEU A 20 7.51 3.99 -12.22
N VAL A 21 8.76 3.84 -11.77
CA VAL A 21 9.85 4.77 -12.13
C VAL A 21 10.12 4.73 -13.64
N PHE A 22 10.19 3.54 -14.21
CA PHE A 22 10.41 3.37 -15.65
C PHE A 22 9.30 4.02 -16.49
N ILE A 23 8.02 3.75 -16.15
CA ILE A 23 6.87 4.33 -16.84
C ILE A 23 6.83 5.85 -16.65
N SER A 24 7.15 6.36 -15.47
CA SER A 24 7.15 7.80 -15.23
C SER A 24 8.14 8.56 -16.13
N LYS A 25 9.27 7.92 -16.47
CA LYS A 25 10.34 8.52 -17.27
C LYS A 25 10.16 8.32 -18.77
N GLU A 26 9.87 7.10 -19.20
CA GLU A 26 9.83 6.74 -20.63
C GLU A 26 8.41 6.85 -21.23
N TYR A 27 7.37 6.82 -20.39
CA TYR A 27 5.96 6.71 -20.80
C TYR A 27 5.05 7.60 -19.92
N SER A 28 5.41 8.87 -19.74
CA SER A 28 4.74 9.75 -18.76
C SER A 28 3.22 9.89 -18.99
N GLU A 29 2.76 9.77 -20.23
CA GLU A 29 1.34 9.77 -20.59
C GLU A 29 0.57 8.58 -19.99
N TYR A 30 1.25 7.45 -19.82
CA TYR A 30 0.70 6.22 -19.25
C TYR A 30 0.83 6.14 -17.73
N TYR A 31 1.57 7.06 -17.11
CA TYR A 31 1.77 7.11 -15.66
C TYR A 31 0.45 7.11 -14.89
N ARG A 32 -0.52 7.93 -15.32
CA ARG A 32 -1.84 8.01 -14.68
C ARG A 32 -2.60 6.70 -14.79
N TYR A 33 -2.60 6.07 -15.96
CA TYR A 33 -3.26 4.79 -16.18
C TYR A 33 -2.64 3.68 -15.35
N PHE A 34 -1.30 3.66 -15.23
CA PHE A 34 -0.60 2.70 -14.37
C PHE A 34 -0.96 2.85 -12.88
N LEU A 35 -1.08 4.09 -12.40
CA LEU A 35 -1.55 4.36 -11.04
C LEU A 35 -3.00 3.90 -10.84
N TYR A 36 -3.89 4.21 -11.78
CA TYR A 36 -5.29 3.79 -11.69
C TYR A 36 -5.45 2.27 -11.73
N LEU A 37 -4.59 1.57 -12.47
CA LEU A 37 -4.57 0.11 -12.53
C LEU A 37 -4.02 -0.52 -11.24
N SER A 38 -3.14 0.19 -10.52
CA SER A 38 -2.60 -0.27 -9.24
C SER A 38 -3.66 -0.29 -8.13
N ILE A 39 -4.64 0.62 -8.15
CA ILE A 39 -5.71 0.71 -7.14
C ILE A 39 -6.55 -0.59 -7.05
N PRO A 40 -7.17 -1.11 -8.13
CA PRO A 40 -7.95 -2.33 -8.08
C PRO A 40 -7.10 -3.58 -7.85
N LEU A 41 -5.77 -3.52 -8.00
CA LEU A 41 -4.86 -4.62 -7.65
C LEU A 41 -4.54 -4.64 -6.15
N LEU A 42 -4.30 -3.46 -5.56
CA LEU A 42 -3.94 -3.33 -4.14
C LEU A 42 -5.13 -3.52 -3.19
N ILE A 43 -6.32 -3.03 -3.56
CA ILE A 43 -7.50 -3.09 -2.69
C ILE A 43 -7.89 -4.54 -2.35
N PRO A 44 -8.08 -5.46 -3.31
CA PRO A 44 -8.45 -6.85 -3.00
C PRO A 44 -7.37 -7.57 -2.19
N PHE A 45 -6.09 -7.30 -2.49
CA PHE A 45 -4.97 -7.86 -1.75
C PHE A 45 -5.00 -7.44 -0.27
N MET A 46 -5.22 -6.14 0.00
CA MET A 46 -5.38 -5.64 1.36
C MET A 46 -6.60 -6.25 2.07
N ILE A 47 -7.75 -6.32 1.40
CA ILE A 47 -8.98 -6.91 1.96
C ILE A 47 -8.75 -8.37 2.34
N PHE A 48 -8.13 -9.17 1.46
CA PHE A 48 -7.86 -10.57 1.73
C PHE A 48 -6.92 -10.74 2.93
N ASN A 49 -5.89 -9.91 3.03
CA ASN A 49 -4.96 -9.95 4.15
C ASN A 49 -5.64 -9.57 5.48
N LEU A 50 -6.54 -8.58 5.47
CA LEU A 50 -7.34 -8.19 6.64
C LEU A 50 -8.30 -9.30 7.07
N ILE A 51 -8.96 -9.97 6.11
CA ILE A 51 -9.83 -11.13 6.40
C ILE A 51 -9.01 -12.26 7.04
N LYS A 52 -7.81 -12.53 6.51
CA LYS A 52 -6.91 -13.53 7.07
C LYS A 52 -6.48 -13.18 8.50
N GLN A 53 -6.05 -11.94 8.74
CA GLN A 53 -5.66 -11.46 10.07
C GLN A 53 -6.81 -11.54 11.08
N ARG A 54 -8.05 -11.23 10.67
CA ARG A 54 -9.22 -11.35 11.54
C ARG A 54 -9.46 -12.80 11.98
N ARG A 55 -9.31 -13.76 11.07
CA ARG A 55 -9.44 -15.19 11.37
C ARG A 55 -8.34 -15.67 12.33
N GLU A 56 -7.10 -15.24 12.09
CA GLU A 56 -5.96 -15.59 12.95
C GLU A 56 -6.11 -15.01 14.37
N ASP A 57 -6.60 -13.76 14.50
CA ASP A 57 -6.87 -13.14 15.79
C ASP A 57 -7.95 -13.88 16.60
N GLN A 58 -9.00 -14.37 15.94
CA GLN A 58 -10.06 -15.16 16.60
C GLN A 58 -9.52 -16.50 17.13
N LEU A 59 -8.56 -17.11 16.43
CA LEU A 59 -7.97 -18.39 16.81
C LEU A 59 -6.88 -18.24 17.89
N ASN A 60 -6.08 -17.17 17.83
CA ASN A 60 -4.92 -16.98 18.69
C ASN A 60 -5.17 -16.02 19.86
N GLY A 61 -6.34 -15.40 19.96
CA GLY A 61 -6.66 -14.40 20.97
C GLY A 61 -5.83 -13.12 20.85
N THR A 62 -5.29 -12.83 19.67
CA THR A 62 -4.46 -11.65 19.40
C THR A 62 -5.30 -10.46 18.91
N ALA A 63 -4.73 -9.26 18.89
CA ALA A 63 -5.40 -8.02 18.46
C ALA A 63 -4.73 -7.36 17.24
N MET A 64 -4.09 -8.15 16.38
CA MET A 64 -3.34 -7.67 15.22
C MET A 64 -4.25 -6.99 14.20
N PHE A 65 -5.45 -7.49 13.96
CA PHE A 65 -6.46 -6.91 13.09
C PHE A 65 -6.87 -5.51 13.55
N LYS A 66 -7.16 -5.35 14.85
CA LYS A 66 -7.51 -4.03 15.43
C LYS A 66 -6.33 -3.07 15.26
N SER A 67 -5.11 -3.51 15.57
CA SER A 67 -3.87 -2.75 15.37
C SER A 67 -3.66 -2.33 13.91
N SER A 68 -3.87 -3.24 12.94
CA SER A 68 -3.80 -2.96 11.51
C SER A 68 -4.81 -1.90 11.08
N ILE A 69 -6.07 -1.98 11.53
CA ILE A 69 -7.09 -0.97 11.24
C ILE A 69 -6.68 0.40 11.79
N TYR A 70 -6.21 0.48 13.05
CA TYR A 70 -5.76 1.75 13.62
C TYR A 70 -4.60 2.36 12.82
N ARG A 71 -3.62 1.54 12.40
CA ARG A 71 -2.52 2.03 11.56
C ARG A 71 -3.01 2.55 10.22
N MET A 72 -3.92 1.84 9.56
CA MET A 72 -4.51 2.29 8.29
C MET A 72 -5.24 3.63 8.47
N LEU A 73 -6.08 3.76 9.51
CA LEU A 73 -6.78 5.02 9.82
C LEU A 73 -5.81 6.17 10.09
N ILE A 74 -4.75 5.94 10.87
CA ILE A 74 -3.71 6.95 11.14
C ILE A 74 -3.05 7.39 9.83
N ILE A 75 -2.64 6.45 8.97
CA ILE A 75 -2.04 6.78 7.66
C ILE A 75 -3.02 7.56 6.79
N SER A 76 -4.31 7.18 6.75
CA SER A 76 -5.33 7.92 6.01
C SER A 76 -5.49 9.35 6.51
N VAL A 77 -5.51 9.58 7.83
CA VAL A 77 -5.58 10.93 8.40
C VAL A 77 -4.33 11.74 8.04
N ILE A 78 -3.14 11.15 8.18
CA ILE A 78 -1.88 11.78 7.81
C ILE A 78 -1.89 12.18 6.32
N LEU A 79 -2.35 11.31 5.43
CA LEU A 79 -2.47 11.59 3.99
C LEU A 79 -3.41 12.77 3.71
N ILE A 80 -4.55 12.84 4.40
CA ILE A 80 -5.50 13.95 4.27
C ILE A 80 -4.84 15.27 4.70
N VAL A 81 -4.13 15.27 5.84
CA VAL A 81 -3.41 16.45 6.31
C VAL A 81 -2.34 16.89 5.31
N PHE A 82 -1.53 15.95 4.80
CA PHE A 82 -0.53 16.26 3.78
C PHE A 82 -1.15 16.76 2.48
N PHE A 83 -2.30 16.23 2.08
CA PHE A 83 -3.02 16.69 0.90
C PHE A 83 -3.41 18.17 1.05
N PHE A 84 -3.99 18.56 2.18
CA PHE A 84 -4.32 19.96 2.44
C PHE A 84 -3.08 20.87 2.53
N ILE A 85 -1.99 20.43 3.18
CA ILE A 85 -0.73 21.20 3.22
C ILE A 85 -0.16 21.40 1.81
N THR A 86 -0.19 20.35 0.99
CA THR A 86 0.36 20.40 -0.39
C THR A 86 -0.49 21.29 -1.28
N GLU A 87 -1.81 21.23 -1.15
CA GLU A 87 -2.75 22.08 -1.89
C GLU A 87 -2.58 23.57 -1.53
N GLN A 88 -2.41 23.88 -0.25
CA GLN A 88 -2.09 25.24 0.21
C GLN A 88 -0.74 25.75 -0.32
N ASN A 89 0.28 24.89 -0.40
CA ASN A 89 1.61 25.27 -0.92
C ASN A 89 1.68 25.39 -2.45
N HIS A 90 0.65 24.95 -3.19
CA HIS A 90 0.55 25.09 -4.65
C HIS A 90 -0.35 26.27 -5.07
N MET A 91 -0.92 27.03 -4.12
CA MET A 91 -1.58 28.32 -4.35
C MET A 91 -0.63 29.50 -4.16
#